data_AF-A0A6I7NW24-F1
#
_entry.id   AF-A0A6I7NW24-F1
#
_cell.length_a   1.000
_cell.length_b   1.000
_cell.length_c   1.000
_cell.angle_alpha   90.00
_cell.angle_beta   90.00
_cell.angle_gamma   90.00
#
_symmetry.space_group_name_H-M   'P 1'
#
loop_
_entity.id
_entity.type
_entity.pdbx_description
1 polymer ?
#
loop_
_entity_poly.entity_id
_entity_poly.type
_entity_poly.pdbx_seq_one_letter_code
_entity_poly.pdbx_strand_id
1 'polypeptide(L)'
;MADGTMISKFFLSYLVIGTLLLLFVSCDKIYEPITVRGKVVDVNTSQPVSNAIVSITSPQDLAAQTFSNENGEFLFEEVAVDSVIDITITAFKEGFTT
;
A
#
# COMPACT_ATOMS: atom_id res chain seq x y z
N MET A 1 -13.91 -39.87 -43.78
CA MET A 1 -13.49 -40.20 -42.40
C MET A 1 -12.74 -39.00 -41.87
N ALA A 2 -13.44 -38.09 -41.17
CA ALA A 2 -12.81 -36.91 -40.59
C ALA A 2 -11.99 -37.35 -39.37
N ASP A 3 -10.71 -36.96 -39.36
CA ASP A 3 -9.70 -37.36 -38.39
C ASP A 3 -10.02 -36.81 -36.99
N GLY A 4 -10.60 -37.67 -36.14
CA GLY A 4 -10.93 -37.36 -34.74
C GLY A 4 -9.73 -37.04 -33.85
N THR A 5 -8.50 -37.23 -34.35
CA THR A 5 -7.26 -36.93 -33.65
C THR A 5 -6.96 -35.42 -33.62
N MET A 6 -7.40 -34.66 -34.63
CA MET A 6 -7.19 -33.21 -34.66
C MET A 6 -8.01 -32.48 -33.59
N ILE A 7 -9.28 -32.85 -33.40
CA ILE A 7 -10.19 -32.20 -32.44
C ILE A 7 -9.69 -32.40 -30.99
N SER A 8 -9.12 -33.57 -30.67
CA SER A 8 -8.57 -33.90 -29.35
C SER A 8 -7.37 -33.03 -28.94
N LYS A 9 -6.46 -32.73 -29.87
CA LYS A 9 -5.25 -31.92 -29.60
C LYS A 9 -5.58 -30.44 -29.36
N PHE A 10 -6.54 -29.90 -30.10
CA PHE A 10 -7.03 -28.53 -29.86
C PHE A 10 -7.73 -28.42 -28.51
N PHE A 11 -8.52 -29.43 -28.14
CA PHE A 11 -9.24 -29.45 -26.86
C PHE A 11 -8.28 -29.57 -25.65
N LEU A 12 -7.26 -30.44 -25.74
CA LEU A 12 -6.22 -30.55 -24.72
C LEU A 12 -5.38 -29.26 -24.62
N SER A 13 -5.03 -28.63 -25.75
CA SER A 13 -4.24 -27.39 -25.72
C SER A 13 -5.00 -26.23 -25.09
N TYR A 14 -6.31 -26.10 -25.34
CA TYR A 14 -7.15 -25.07 -24.70
C TYR A 14 -7.35 -25.34 -23.21
N LEU A 15 -7.44 -26.61 -22.80
CA LEU A 15 -7.54 -27.00 -21.40
C LEU A 15 -6.26 -26.61 -20.62
N VAL A 16 -5.08 -26.83 -21.21
CA VAL A 16 -3.77 -26.51 -20.61
C VAL A 16 -3.51 -24.99 -20.61
N ILE A 17 -3.88 -24.28 -21.68
CA ILE A 17 -3.76 -22.82 -21.75
C ILE A 17 -4.74 -22.15 -20.77
N GLY A 18 -5.98 -22.64 -20.65
CA GLY A 18 -6.97 -22.10 -19.73
C GLY A 18 -6.61 -22.30 -18.25
N THR A 19 -6.03 -23.45 -17.90
CA THR A 19 -5.51 -23.70 -16.53
C THR A 19 -4.25 -22.90 -16.23
N LEU A 20 -3.38 -22.66 -17.22
CA LEU A 20 -2.23 -21.76 -17.08
C LEU A 20 -2.68 -20.30 -16.92
N LEU A 21 -3.71 -19.85 -17.65
CA LEU A 21 -4.28 -18.50 -17.56
C LEU A 21 -5.01 -18.26 -16.22
N LEU A 22 -5.58 -19.31 -15.62
CA LEU A 22 -6.15 -19.28 -14.27
C LEU A 22 -5.09 -19.24 -13.15
N LEU A 23 -3.89 -19.79 -13.38
CA LEU A 23 -2.78 -19.74 -12.42
C LEU A 23 -2.05 -18.39 -12.37
N PHE A 24 -2.30 -17.50 -13.35
CA PHE A 24 -1.87 -16.10 -13.31
C PHE A 24 -2.85 -15.17 -12.61
N VAL A 25 -3.99 -15.69 -12.11
CA VAL A 25 -4.96 -14.91 -11.35
C VAL A 25 -4.34 -14.61 -9.99
N SER A 26 -3.85 -13.39 -9.89
CA SER A 26 -3.01 -12.84 -8.86
C SER A 26 -3.47 -13.11 -7.43
N CYS A 27 -2.47 -13.22 -6.55
CA CYS A 27 -2.65 -13.10 -5.11
C CYS A 27 -3.00 -11.64 -4.78
N ASP A 28 -4.29 -11.34 -4.61
CA ASP A 28 -4.70 -10.06 -4.03
C ASP A 28 -4.34 -10.09 -2.54
N LYS A 29 -3.41 -9.21 -2.14
CA LYS A 29 -3.10 -8.98 -0.73
C LYS A 29 -4.35 -8.41 -0.06
N ILE A 30 -5.04 -9.24 0.73
CA ILE A 30 -6.18 -8.79 1.53
C ILE A 30 -5.62 -8.11 2.78
N TYR A 31 -5.56 -6.79 2.75
CA TYR A 31 -5.34 -5.97 3.94
C TYR A 31 -6.67 -5.34 4.37
N GLU A 32 -6.86 -5.18 5.68
CA GLU A 32 -7.91 -4.32 6.20
C GLU A 32 -7.35 -2.90 6.23
N PRO A 33 -7.87 -1.98 5.40
CA PRO A 33 -7.35 -0.61 5.37
C PRO A 33 -7.61 0.08 6.71
N ILE A 34 -6.58 0.72 7.26
CA ILE A 34 -6.70 1.54 8.46
C ILE A 34 -6.58 3.03 8.13
N THR A 35 -7.02 3.87 9.06
CA THR A 35 -6.79 5.32 9.03
C THR A 35 -5.78 5.69 10.10
N VAL A 36 -4.73 6.41 9.71
CA VAL A 36 -3.72 6.93 10.64
C VAL A 36 -3.85 8.45 10.71
N ARG A 37 -4.07 8.97 11.91
CA ARG A 37 -4.19 10.41 12.16
C ARG A 37 -3.29 10.82 13.33
N GLY A 38 -2.80 12.05 13.29
CA GLY A 38 -1.95 12.57 14.37
C GLY A 38 -1.73 14.07 14.26
N LYS A 39 -0.84 14.58 15.12
CA LYS A 39 -0.50 16.00 15.19
C LYS A 39 1.01 16.19 15.31
N VAL A 40 1.57 17.08 14.51
CA VAL A 40 2.96 17.54 14.59
C VAL A 40 3.02 18.78 15.45
N VAL A 41 3.83 18.74 16.50
CA VAL A 41 4.03 19.85 17.45
C VAL A 41 5.52 20.11 17.67
N ASP A 42 5.86 21.36 17.93
CA ASP A 42 7.18 21.75 18.40
C ASP A 42 7.34 21.30 19.86
N VAL A 43 8.41 20.55 20.16
CA VAL A 43 8.67 20.02 21.50
C VAL A 43 8.94 21.12 22.54
N ASN A 44 9.50 22.25 22.12
CA ASN A 44 9.89 23.33 23.04
C ASN A 44 8.71 24.25 23.36
N THR A 45 7.85 24.49 22.38
CA THR A 45 6.76 25.47 22.49
C THR A 45 5.39 24.84 22.61
N SER A 46 5.27 23.53 22.34
CA SER A 46 4.01 22.79 22.18
C SER A 46 3.07 23.38 21.12
N GLN A 47 3.57 24.28 20.26
CA GLN A 47 2.78 24.88 19.19
C GLN A 47 2.66 23.91 18.01
N PRO A 48 1.52 23.93 17.28
CA PRO A 48 1.36 23.13 16.08
C PRO A 48 2.35 23.53 15.00
N VAL A 49 2.92 22.54 14.31
CA VAL A 49 3.81 22.78 13.17
C VAL A 49 3.03 22.51 11.89
N SER A 50 2.74 23.57 11.15
CA SER A 50 2.04 23.48 9.86
C SER A 50 3.00 23.20 8.71
N ASN A 51 2.47 22.56 7.67
CA ASN A 51 3.18 22.23 6.44
C ASN A 51 4.48 21.44 6.72
N ALA A 52 4.46 20.56 7.73
CA ALA A 52 5.49 19.56 7.96
C ALA A 52 5.22 18.38 7.03
N ILE A 53 6.27 17.85 6.42
CA ILE A 53 6.21 16.63 5.61
C ILE A 53 6.11 15.46 6.57
N VAL A 54 4.98 14.76 6.55
CA VAL A 54 4.80 13.53 7.30
C VAL A 54 4.91 12.37 6.32
N SER A 55 5.79 11.42 6.61
CA SER A 55 5.99 10.21 5.80
C SER A 55 5.56 8.99 6.61
N ILE A 56 4.85 8.07 5.96
CA ILE A 56 4.57 6.74 6.49
C ILE A 56 5.25 5.71 5.59
N THR A 57 6.03 4.80 6.19
CA THR A 57 6.77 3.77 5.46
C THR A 57 6.62 2.41 6.12
N SER A 58 6.73 1.33 5.34
CA SER A 58 6.90 -0.03 5.83
C SER A 58 7.94 -0.81 5.01
N PRO A 59 8.47 -1.93 5.53
CA PRO A 59 9.40 -2.78 4.78
C PRO A 59 8.80 -3.46 3.54
N GLN A 60 7.47 -3.53 3.42
CA GLN A 60 6.74 -4.29 2.40
C GLN A 60 6.02 -3.37 1.40
N ASP A 61 6.70 -2.31 0.97
CA ASP A 61 6.26 -1.39 -0.10
C ASP A 61 5.20 -0.34 0.27
N LEU A 62 4.85 -0.16 1.55
CA LEU A 62 4.10 1.04 1.96
C LEU A 62 5.06 2.23 1.96
N ALA A 63 4.77 3.24 1.15
CA ALA A 63 5.44 4.53 1.20
C ALA A 63 4.45 5.63 0.76
N ALA A 64 4.04 6.48 1.70
CA ALA A 64 3.17 7.61 1.41
C ALA A 64 3.61 8.86 2.18
N GLN A 65 3.22 10.03 1.66
CA GLN A 65 3.51 11.32 2.27
C GLN A 65 2.27 12.20 2.30
N THR A 66 2.18 13.01 3.34
CA THR A 66 1.16 14.05 3.49
C THR A 66 1.77 15.28 4.18
N PHE A 67 1.01 16.36 4.28
CA PHE A 67 1.41 17.57 4.98
C PHE A 67 0.52 17.81 6.19
N SER A 68 1.11 18.30 7.28
CA SER A 68 0.33 18.80 8.40
C SER A 68 -0.40 20.10 8.04
N ASN A 69 -1.64 20.27 8.52
CA ASN A 69 -2.43 21.49 8.33
C ASN A 69 -2.01 22.62 9.30
N GLU A 70 -2.72 23.75 9.30
CA GLU A 70 -2.47 24.89 10.20
C GLU A 70 -2.56 24.53 11.69
N ASN A 71 -3.38 23.54 12.04
CA ASN A 71 -3.51 23.01 13.40
C ASN A 71 -2.46 21.93 13.72
N GLY A 72 -1.51 21.68 12.80
CA GLY A 72 -0.49 20.63 12.89
C GLY A 72 -1.01 19.22 12.64
N GLU A 73 -2.27 19.05 12.25
CA GLU A 73 -2.90 17.73 12.10
C GLU A 73 -2.56 17.12 10.74
N PHE A 74 -2.43 15.79 10.70
CA PHE A 74 -2.23 15.04 9.47
C PHE A 74 -3.15 13.81 9.42
N LEU A 75 -3.41 13.33 8.20
CA LEU A 75 -4.26 12.17 7.93
C LEU A 75 -3.65 11.33 6.80
N PHE A 76 -3.57 10.03 7.04
CA PHE A 76 -3.41 9.00 6.01
C PHE A 76 -4.66 8.11 6.03
N GLU A 77 -5.34 8.07 4.90
CA GLU A 77 -6.49 7.19 4.66
C GLU A 77 -6.02 5.93 3.96
N GLU A 78 -6.79 4.85 4.10
CA GLU A 78 -6.59 3.58 3.38
C GLU A 78 -5.17 3.01 3.50
N VAL A 79 -4.55 3.14 4.67
CA VAL A 79 -3.21 2.60 4.91
C VAL A 79 -3.31 1.08 4.93
N ALA A 80 -2.68 0.45 3.95
CA ALA A 80 -2.53 -0.99 3.87
C ALA A 80 -1.56 -1.49 4.94
N VAL A 81 -2.09 -2.11 5.98
CA VAL A 81 -1.30 -2.78 7.02
C VAL A 81 -1.71 -4.25 7.11
N ASP A 82 -0.76 -5.12 7.41
CA ASP A 82 -1.02 -6.49 7.85
C ASP A 82 -0.63 -6.62 9.33
N SER A 83 -1.06 -7.68 10.02
CA SER A 83 -0.80 -7.88 11.46
C SER A 83 0.67 -8.10 11.83
N VAL A 84 1.57 -8.17 10.85
CA VAL A 84 3.01 -8.47 10.98
C VAL A 84 3.87 -7.29 10.48
N ILE A 85 3.27 -6.26 9.88
CA ILE A 85 3.98 -5.10 9.34
C ILE A 85 4.13 -4.02 10.40
N ASP A 86 5.39 -3.72 10.73
CA ASP A 86 5.75 -2.48 11.42
C ASP A 86 5.66 -1.29 10.46
N ILE A 87 4.94 -0.25 10.87
CA ILE A 87 4.90 1.05 10.19
C ILE A 87 5.80 2.05 10.90
N THR A 88 6.54 2.83 10.13
CA THR A 88 7.34 3.96 10.62
C THR A 88 6.70 5.25 10.17
N ILE A 89 6.51 6.18 11.10
CA ILE A 89 6.01 7.53 10.82
C ILE A 89 7.11 8.52 11.17
N THR A 90 7.49 9.35 10.22
CA THR A 90 8.44 10.44 10.44
C THR A 90 7.83 11.77 10.04
N ALA A 91 8.18 12.83 10.76
CA ALA A 91 7.82 14.19 10.43
C ALA A 91 9.09 15.00 10.20
N PHE A 92 9.09 15.80 9.13
CA PHE A 92 10.20 16.68 8.77
C PHE A 92 9.68 18.08 8.44
N LYS A 93 10.38 19.09 8.94
CA LYS A 93 10.15 20.48 8.60
C LYS A 93 11.50 21.20 8.62
N GLU A 94 11.78 21.99 7.59
CA GLU A 94 12.97 22.84 7.59
C GLU A 94 12.96 23.76 8.82
N GLY A 95 14.11 23.88 9.50
CA GLY A 95 14.24 24.64 10.74
C GLY A 95 13.88 23.86 12.01
N PHE A 96 13.39 22.63 11.88
CA PHE A 96 13.17 21.71 13.01
C PHE A 96 14.14 20.54 12.93
N THR A 97 14.78 20.21 14.05
CA THR A 97 15.58 19.00 14.24
C THR A 97 14.79 17.96 15.02
N THR A 98 14.82 16.72 14.54
CA THR A 98 14.31 15.52 15.21
C THR A 98 15.17 15.09 16.38
#